data_AF-A0A813ZY23-F1
#
_entry.id   AF-A0A813ZY23-F1
#
_cell.length_a   1.000
_cell.length_b   1.000
_cell.length_c   1.000
_cell.angle_alpha   90.00
_cell.angle_beta   90.00
_cell.angle_gamma   90.00
#
_symmetry.space_group_name_H-M   'P 1'
#
loop_
_entity.id
_entity.type
_entity.pdbx_description
1 polymer ?
#
loop_
_entity_poly.entity_id
_entity_poly.type
_entity_poly.pdbx_seq_one_letter_code
_entity_poly.pdbx_strand_id
1 'polypeptide(L)'
;MSSRLALSSTMRNLIRCAGVSGTLAICLGVYGAHIMKDNTPDELRRLFQLAQTYHILHSAALLAVPLVSRPKVTGLLFLGGMSLFCGPIYYHAIRDDPRFRRVTPYGGFLLLAGWLSIAAL
;
A
#
# COMPACT_ATOMS: atom_id res chain seq x y z
N MET A 1 -10.39 11.02 34.06
CA MET A 1 -9.51 10.16 33.24
C MET A 1 -10.29 9.59 32.03
N SER A 2 -10.86 10.46 31.17
CA SER A 2 -11.78 10.07 30.06
C SER A 2 -11.58 10.88 28.76
N SER A 3 -10.37 11.40 28.51
CA SER A 3 -10.08 12.22 27.32
C SER A 3 -9.06 11.60 26.35
N ARG A 4 -8.52 10.41 26.66
CA ARG A 4 -7.43 9.78 25.88
C ARG A 4 -7.86 9.00 24.63
N LEU A 5 -9.16 8.96 24.30
CA LEU A 5 -9.68 8.15 23.18
C LEU A 5 -10.51 8.93 22.14
N ALA A 6 -10.55 10.27 22.23
CA ALA A 6 -11.05 11.07 21.12
C ALA A 6 -9.98 11.12 20.01
N LEU A 7 -9.92 10.07 19.19
CA LEU A 7 -9.05 10.05 18.00
C LEU A 7 -9.31 11.33 17.20
N SER A 8 -8.25 12.02 16.77
CA SER A 8 -8.40 13.14 15.85
C SER A 8 -9.14 12.68 14.57
N SER A 9 -9.89 13.58 13.92
CA SER A 9 -10.54 13.29 12.64
C SER A 9 -9.57 12.71 11.61
N THR A 10 -8.32 13.17 11.66
CA THR A 10 -7.22 12.65 10.84
C THR A 10 -6.92 11.19 11.14
N MET A 11 -6.79 10.83 12.42
CA MET A 11 -6.47 9.45 12.83
C MET A 11 -7.56 8.48 12.41
N ARG A 12 -8.84 8.87 12.58
CA ARG A 12 -9.97 8.08 12.08
C ARG A 12 -9.91 7.87 10.57
N ASN A 13 -9.60 8.91 9.81
CA ASN A 13 -9.48 8.81 8.36
C ASN A 13 -8.36 7.86 7.95
N LEU A 14 -7.20 7.90 8.62
CA LEU A 14 -6.09 6.97 8.34
C LEU A 14 -6.47 5.51 8.61
N ILE A 15 -7.16 5.23 9.72
CA ILE A 15 -7.64 3.87 10.02
C ILE A 15 -8.64 3.40 8.96
N ARG A 16 -9.55 4.29 8.50
CA ARG A 16 -10.48 3.97 7.41
C ARG A 16 -9.75 3.67 6.11
N CYS A 17 -8.74 4.48 5.75
CA CYS A 17 -7.90 4.23 4.58
C CYS A 17 -7.16 2.89 4.70
N ALA A 18 -6.62 2.56 5.88
CA ALA A 18 -5.97 1.27 6.13
C ALA A 18 -6.94 0.10 5.92
N GLY A 19 -8.16 0.19 6.44
CA GLY A 19 -9.21 -0.80 6.26
C GLY A 19 -9.57 -1.00 4.78
N VAL A 20 -9.85 0.08 4.06
CA VAL A 20 -10.15 0.03 2.62
C VAL A 20 -8.99 -0.57 1.83
N SER A 21 -7.75 -0.13 2.11
CA SER A 21 -6.56 -0.63 1.42
C SER A 21 -6.32 -2.12 1.70
N GLY A 22 -6.51 -2.56 2.94
CA GLY A 22 -6.40 -3.97 3.32
C GLY A 22 -7.43 -4.85 2.62
N THR A 23 -8.68 -4.39 2.54
CA THR A 23 -9.73 -5.08 1.77
C THR A 23 -9.33 -5.21 0.30
N LEU A 24 -8.87 -4.13 -0.33
CA LEU A 24 -8.42 -4.16 -1.73
C LEU A 24 -7.24 -5.11 -1.93
N ALA A 25 -6.27 -5.12 -1.00
CA ALA A 25 -5.13 -6.02 -1.06
C ALA A 25 -5.54 -7.51 -0.98
N ILE A 26 -6.52 -7.84 -0.16
CA ILE A 26 -7.07 -9.21 -0.06
C ILE A 26 -7.82 -9.58 -1.36
N CYS A 27 -8.70 -8.69 -1.86
CA CYS A 27 -9.41 -8.93 -3.11
C CYS A 27 -8.44 -9.17 -4.29
N LEU A 28 -7.38 -8.36 -4.39
CA LEU A 28 -6.35 -8.53 -5.40
C LEU A 28 -5.55 -9.83 -5.18
N GLY A 29 -5.26 -10.21 -3.94
CA GLY A 29 -4.62 -11.50 -3.64
C GLY A 29 -5.44 -12.71 -4.11
N VAL A 30 -6.75 -12.70 -3.86
CA VAL A 30 -7.68 -13.72 -4.37
C VAL A 30 -7.70 -13.74 -5.90
N TYR A 31 -7.74 -12.56 -6.53
CA TYR A 31 -7.66 -12.44 -8.00
C TYR A 31 -6.37 -13.07 -8.54
N GLY A 32 -5.21 -12.74 -7.96
CA GLY A 32 -3.91 -13.26 -8.40
C GLY A 32 -3.78 -14.78 -8.24
N ALA A 33 -4.39 -15.34 -7.20
CA ALA A 33 -4.33 -16.78 -6.90
C ALA A 33 -5.30 -17.64 -7.74
N HIS A 34 -6.46 -17.10 -8.11
CA HIS A 34 -7.54 -17.90 -8.72
C HIS A 34 -7.96 -17.48 -10.12
N ILE A 35 -7.83 -16.19 -10.46
CA ILE A 35 -8.37 -15.63 -11.72
C ILE A 35 -7.26 -15.46 -12.75
N MET A 36 -6.02 -15.28 -12.30
CA MET A 36 -4.89 -15.11 -13.20
C MET A 36 -4.60 -16.42 -13.94
N LYS A 37 -4.82 -16.41 -15.25
CA LYS A 37 -4.80 -17.60 -16.11
C LYS A 37 -3.46 -18.32 -16.08
N ASP A 38 -3.44 -19.63 -16.25
CA ASP A 38 -2.23 -20.48 -16.30
C ASP A 38 -1.29 -20.16 -17.46
N ASN A 39 -1.76 -19.48 -18.51
CA ASN A 39 -0.92 -19.03 -19.62
C ASN A 39 -0.28 -17.63 -19.40
N THR A 40 -0.53 -16.96 -18.28
CA THR A 40 0.15 -15.70 -17.93
C THR A 40 1.66 -15.93 -17.82
N PRO A 41 2.53 -15.06 -18.33
CA PRO A 41 3.98 -15.17 -18.10
C PRO A 41 4.33 -15.18 -16.60
N ASP A 42 5.27 -16.02 -16.21
CA ASP A 42 5.68 -16.15 -14.80
C ASP A 42 6.23 -14.86 -14.20
N GLU A 43 6.88 -14.03 -15.02
CA GLU A 43 7.33 -12.69 -14.62
C GLU A 43 6.16 -11.81 -14.15
N LEU A 44 5.07 -11.77 -14.92
CA LEU A 44 3.88 -10.98 -14.55
C LEU A 44 3.22 -11.53 -13.28
N ARG A 45 3.23 -12.86 -13.08
CA ARG A 45 2.76 -13.46 -11.83
C ARG A 45 3.57 -13.01 -10.63
N ARG A 46 4.90 -13.04 -10.75
CA ARG A 46 5.81 -12.61 -9.68
C ARG A 46 5.64 -11.12 -9.39
N LEU A 47 5.47 -10.30 -10.42
CA LEU A 47 5.18 -8.87 -10.25
C LEU A 47 3.85 -8.63 -9.53
N PHE A 48 2.79 -9.36 -9.90
CA PHE A 48 1.51 -9.28 -9.21
C PHE A 48 1.64 -9.63 -7.72
N GLN A 49 2.31 -10.74 -7.41
CA GLN A 49 2.56 -11.17 -6.04
C GLN A 49 3.40 -10.16 -5.26
N LEU A 50 4.43 -9.58 -5.88
CA LEU A 50 5.24 -8.50 -5.28
C LEU A 50 4.35 -7.30 -4.90
N ALA A 51 3.50 -6.84 -5.82
CA ALA A 51 2.58 -5.75 -5.55
C ALA A 51 1.59 -6.10 -4.42
N GLN A 52 1.10 -7.34 -4.38
CA GLN A 52 0.23 -7.83 -3.31
C GLN A 52 0.91 -7.81 -1.95
N THR A 53 2.11 -8.37 -1.84
CA THR A 53 2.88 -8.39 -0.59
C THR A 53 3.11 -6.97 -0.08
N TYR A 54 3.53 -6.04 -0.95
CA TYR A 54 3.74 -4.65 -0.55
C TYR A 54 2.42 -3.95 -0.20
N HIS A 55 1.33 -4.21 -0.93
CA HIS A 55 0.03 -3.60 -0.67
C HIS A 55 -0.51 -4.01 0.71
N ILE A 56 -0.51 -5.30 1.06
CA ILE A 56 -1.02 -5.76 2.36
C ILE A 56 -0.11 -5.33 3.51
N LEU A 57 1.22 -5.41 3.33
CA LEU A 57 2.19 -5.02 4.37
C LEU A 57 2.00 -3.55 4.78
N HIS A 58 1.89 -2.65 3.81
CA HIS A 58 1.76 -1.22 4.08
C HIS A 58 0.32 -0.84 4.50
N SER A 59 -0.70 -1.62 4.09
CA SER A 59 -2.05 -1.48 4.64
C SER A 59 -2.06 -1.80 6.14
N ALA A 60 -1.35 -2.86 6.56
CA ALA A 60 -1.20 -3.19 7.97
C ALA A 60 -0.38 -2.12 8.71
N ALA A 61 0.70 -1.62 8.11
CA ALA A 61 1.49 -0.52 8.67
C ALA A 61 0.65 0.75 8.91
N LEU A 62 -0.27 1.08 7.98
CA LEU A 62 -1.18 2.23 8.11
C LEU A 62 -2.07 2.16 9.38
N LEU A 63 -2.37 0.98 9.91
CA LEU A 63 -3.11 0.84 11.17
C LEU A 63 -2.31 1.36 12.37
N ALA A 64 -0.98 1.26 12.32
CA ALA A 64 -0.08 1.74 13.37
C ALA A 64 0.28 3.22 13.24
N VAL A 65 0.08 3.83 12.06
CA VAL A 65 0.43 5.24 11.79
C VAL A 65 -0.16 6.23 12.78
N PRO A 66 -1.41 6.11 13.28
CA PRO A 66 -1.93 7.02 14.30
C PRO A 66 -1.10 7.09 15.59
N LEU A 67 -0.22 6.13 15.85
CA LEU A 67 0.60 6.08 17.06
C LEU A 67 1.90 6.91 16.97
N VAL A 68 2.28 7.37 15.78
CA VAL A 68 3.53 8.14 15.56
C VAL A 68 3.33 9.63 15.83
N SER A 69 4.41 10.39 16.02
CA SER A 69 4.30 11.82 16.34
C SER A 69 3.72 12.67 15.21
N ARG A 70 3.95 12.26 13.94
CA ARG A 70 3.51 13.00 12.74
C ARG A 70 2.64 12.14 11.81
N PRO A 71 1.46 11.67 12.27
CA PRO A 71 0.66 10.66 11.57
C PRO A 71 0.17 11.12 10.20
N LYS A 72 -0.07 12.43 10.00
CA LYS A 72 -0.45 12.99 8.70
C LYS A 72 0.63 12.77 7.65
N VAL A 73 1.87 13.08 7.98
CA VAL A 73 3.00 13.00 7.05
C VAL A 73 3.29 11.54 6.74
N THR A 74 3.45 10.71 7.77
CA THR A 74 3.66 9.26 7.63
C THR A 74 2.55 8.59 6.82
N GLY A 75 1.29 8.94 7.09
CA GLY A 75 0.15 8.39 6.37
C GLY A 75 0.11 8.77 4.89
N LEU A 76 0.42 10.03 4.56
CA LEU A 76 0.51 10.48 3.16
C LEU A 76 1.66 9.80 2.41
N LEU A 77 2.82 9.61 3.07
CA LEU A 77 3.96 8.89 2.49
C LEU A 77 3.59 7.44 2.17
N PHE A 78 2.94 6.73 3.08
CA PHE A 78 2.47 5.37 2.81
C PHE A 78 1.39 5.33 1.72
N LEU A 79 0.31 6.12 1.82
CA LEU A 79 -0.77 6.09 0.84
C LEU A 79 -0.30 6.46 -0.57
N GLY A 80 0.52 7.51 -0.69
CA GLY A 80 1.15 7.90 -1.95
C GLY A 80 2.11 6.84 -2.47
N GLY A 81 2.98 6.32 -1.60
CA GLY A 81 3.94 5.27 -1.94
C GLY A 81 3.26 3.99 -2.41
N MET A 82 2.22 3.53 -1.71
CA MET A 82 1.45 2.34 -2.08
C MET A 82 0.78 2.52 -3.44
N SER A 83 0.16 3.68 -3.68
CA SER A 83 -0.53 3.96 -4.94
C SER A 83 0.44 3.97 -6.12
N LEU A 84 1.58 4.65 -5.99
CA LEU A 84 2.59 4.78 -7.05
C LEU A 84 3.45 3.53 -7.22
N PHE A 85 3.61 2.71 -6.17
CA PHE A 85 4.37 1.46 -6.24
C PHE A 85 3.49 0.30 -6.72
N CYS A 86 2.43 -0.02 -5.97
CA CYS A 86 1.62 -1.21 -6.22
C CYS A 86 0.71 -1.04 -7.43
N GLY A 87 0.10 0.14 -7.62
CA GLY A 87 -0.86 0.40 -8.69
C GLY A 87 -0.29 0.13 -10.09
N PRO A 88 0.83 0.76 -10.48
CA PRO A 88 1.48 0.48 -11.77
C PRO A 88 1.91 -0.98 -11.96
N ILE A 89 2.37 -1.65 -10.90
CA ILE A 89 2.77 -3.06 -10.99
C ILE A 89 1.55 -3.96 -11.23
N TYR A 90 0.44 -3.75 -10.51
CA TYR A 90 -0.81 -4.48 -10.77
C TYR A 90 -1.32 -4.23 -12.18
N TYR A 91 -1.30 -2.97 -12.64
CA TYR A 91 -1.71 -2.63 -14.00
C TYR A 91 -0.88 -3.40 -15.03
N HIS A 92 0.45 -3.36 -14.90
CA HIS A 92 1.33 -4.06 -15.82
C HIS A 92 1.12 -5.58 -15.76
N ALA A 93 0.99 -6.17 -14.57
CA ALA A 93 0.77 -7.60 -14.42
C ALA A 93 -0.56 -8.09 -15.03
N ILE A 94 -1.61 -7.27 -15.00
CA ILE A 94 -2.94 -7.61 -15.55
C ILE A 94 -3.00 -7.34 -17.07
N ARG A 95 -2.38 -6.26 -17.54
CA ARG A 95 -2.50 -5.78 -18.93
C ARG A 95 -1.33 -6.15 -19.83
N ASP A 96 -0.24 -6.68 -19.25
CA ASP A 96 1.05 -6.83 -19.92
C ASP A 96 1.55 -5.52 -20.57
N ASP A 97 1.26 -4.39 -19.92
CA ASP A 97 1.60 -3.05 -20.43
C ASP A 97 2.55 -2.32 -19.44
N PRO A 98 3.84 -2.15 -19.79
CA PRO A 98 4.83 -1.55 -18.90
C PRO A 98 4.84 -0.02 -18.90
N ARG A 99 3.87 0.66 -19.52
CA ARG A 99 3.87 2.13 -19.69
C ARG A 99 4.10 2.92 -18.39
N PHE A 100 3.56 2.44 -17.26
CA PHE A 100 3.67 3.11 -15.97
C PHE A 100 4.84 2.61 -15.10
N ARG A 101 5.68 1.69 -15.60
CA ARG A 101 6.79 1.10 -14.84
C ARG A 101 7.81 2.15 -14.34
N ARG A 102 7.96 3.27 -15.03
CA ARG A 102 8.83 4.38 -14.62
C ARG A 102 8.35 5.12 -13.36
N VAL A 103 7.07 4.98 -12.99
CA VAL A 103 6.50 5.65 -11.81
C VAL A 103 6.77 4.85 -10.52
N THR A 104 6.91 3.53 -10.64
CA THR A 104 7.12 2.60 -9.52
C THR A 104 8.28 2.97 -8.59
N PRO A 105 9.48 3.38 -9.07
CA PRO A 105 10.59 3.74 -8.20
C PRO A 105 10.26 4.91 -7.25
N TYR A 106 9.52 5.91 -7.72
CA TYR A 106 9.09 7.03 -6.87
C TYR A 106 8.16 6.57 -5.75
N GLY A 107 7.28 5.61 -6.03
CA GLY A 107 6.47 4.96 -5.01
C GLY A 107 7.34 4.25 -3.96
N GLY A 108 8.38 3.54 -4.40
CA GLY A 108 9.35 2.89 -3.50
C GLY A 108 10.06 3.88 -2.57
N PHE A 109 10.51 5.03 -3.11
CA PHE A 109 11.11 6.10 -2.30
C PHE A 109 10.15 6.68 -1.26
N LEU A 110 8.86 6.85 -1.61
CA LEU A 110 7.85 7.31 -0.65
C LEU A 110 7.59 6.28 0.45
N LEU A 111 7.54 4.98 0.13
CA LEU A 111 7.40 3.92 1.12
C LEU A 111 8.60 3.90 2.07
N LEU A 112 9.82 4.02 1.53
CA LEU A 112 11.05 4.13 2.32
C LEU A 112 11.00 5.36 3.24
N ALA A 113 10.62 6.53 2.71
CA ALA A 113 10.44 7.75 3.50
C ALA A 113 9.35 7.57 4.58
N GLY A 114 8.27 6.83 4.29
CA GLY A 114 7.22 6.47 5.24
C GLY A 114 7.78 5.71 6.44
N TRP A 115 8.55 4.65 6.19
CA TRP A 115 9.23 3.90 7.26
C TRP A 115 10.27 4.73 8.02
N LEU A 116 11.09 5.53 7.32
CA LEU A 116 12.02 6.44 7.98
C LEU A 116 11.30 7.47 8.86
N SER A 117 10.13 7.94 8.43
CA SER A 117 9.34 8.88 9.20
C SER A 117 8.81 8.28 10.50
N ILE A 118 8.57 6.96 10.56
CA ILE A 118 8.26 6.25 11.83
C ILE A 118 9.50 6.22 12.72
N ALA A 119 10.68 5.95 12.15
CA ALA A 119 11.92 5.81 12.91
C ALA A 119 12.44 7.15 13.48
N ALA A 120 12.19 8.26 12.78
CA ALA A 120 12.83 9.55 13.04
C ALA A 120 11.90 10.64 13.62
N LEU A 121 10.59 10.45 13.66
CA LEU A 121 9.61 11.49 14.05
C LEU A 121 8.71 11.02 15.17
#